data_AF-A0A2M6UJS0-F1
#
_entry.id   AF-A0A2M6UJS0-F1
#
_cell.length_a   1.000
_cell.length_b   1.000
_cell.length_c   1.000
_cell.angle_alpha   90.00
_cell.angle_beta   90.00
_cell.angle_gamma   90.00
#
_symmetry.space_group_name_H-M   'P 1'
#
loop_
_entity.id
_entity.type
_entity.pdbx_description
1 polymer ?
#
loop_
_entity_poly.entity_id
_entity_poly.type
_entity_poly.pdbx_seq_one_letter_code
_entity_poly.pdbx_strand_id
1 'polypeptide(L)'
;MKRCLLPAGLLGALIALAGLPRQPFGGLPVMVEKAKADDSGKAVRAPAMPMARDPAVAVAEEYEAALGKGTREALELFIARHGDDPLAEKARAELKRLSR
;
A
#
# COMPACT_ATOMS: atom_id res chain seq x y z
N MET A 1 40.41 8.06 11.62
CA MET A 1 41.40 6.96 11.60
C MET A 1 40.92 5.83 12.50
N LYS A 2 41.10 4.56 12.07
CA LYS A 2 40.99 3.29 12.84
C LYS A 2 39.55 2.72 12.96
N ARG A 3 39.23 1.44 12.65
CA ARG A 3 39.93 0.25 12.12
C ARG A 3 38.87 -0.70 11.52
N CYS A 4 39.22 -1.34 10.40
CA CYS A 4 38.55 -2.52 9.84
C CYS A 4 38.69 -3.73 10.77
N LEU A 5 37.78 -4.71 10.63
CA LEU A 5 38.05 -6.16 10.70
C LEU A 5 36.78 -6.94 10.31
N LEU A 6 36.78 -7.51 9.10
CA LEU A 6 35.82 -8.54 8.67
C LEU A 6 36.45 -9.91 8.98
N PRO A 7 35.74 -10.88 9.57
CA PRO A 7 36.21 -12.25 9.62
C PRO A 7 35.73 -13.02 8.38
N ALA A 8 36.71 -13.47 7.60
CA ALA A 8 36.55 -14.52 6.61
C ALA A 8 36.55 -15.90 7.30
N GLY A 9 35.57 -16.73 6.98
CA GLY A 9 35.54 -18.18 7.25
C GLY A 9 34.63 -18.82 6.20
N LEU A 10 35.15 -19.38 5.11
CA LEU A 10 35.78 -20.69 4.93
C LEU A 10 34.79 -21.88 5.03
N LEU A 11 34.53 -22.45 3.84
CA LEU A 11 34.16 -23.83 3.48
C LEU A 11 33.00 -24.56 4.19
N GLY A 12 32.03 -24.97 3.35
CA GLY A 12 31.94 -26.37 2.92
C GLY A 12 30.77 -27.20 3.45
N ALA A 13 29.90 -27.65 2.55
CA ALA A 13 29.34 -29.01 2.53
C ALA A 13 28.60 -29.27 1.20
N LEU A 14 29.19 -30.12 0.36
CA LEU A 14 28.59 -30.70 -0.84
C LEU A 14 27.63 -31.82 -0.39
N ILE A 15 26.34 -31.73 -0.67
CA ILE A 15 25.40 -32.85 -0.45
C ILE A 15 25.37 -33.71 -1.72
N ALA A 16 25.84 -34.95 -1.57
CA ALA A 16 25.86 -35.98 -2.59
C ALA A 16 24.43 -36.45 -2.93
N LEU A 17 24.10 -36.42 -4.22
CA LEU A 17 22.89 -36.98 -4.80
C LEU A 17 23.06 -38.51 -4.90
N ALA A 18 22.59 -39.25 -3.88
CA ALA A 18 22.45 -40.70 -3.93
C ALA A 18 20.97 -41.06 -4.13
N GLY A 19 20.73 -41.90 -5.13
CA GLY A 19 19.42 -42.16 -5.70
C GLY A 19 18.44 -42.90 -4.78
N LEU A 20 17.15 -42.64 -5.02
CA LEU A 20 16.05 -43.48 -4.60
C LEU A 20 15.31 -43.97 -5.87
N PRO A 21 14.99 -45.28 -5.96
CA PRO A 21 14.62 -45.94 -7.20
C PRO A 21 13.24 -45.53 -7.72
N ARG A 22 13.14 -45.56 -9.06
CA ARG A 22 11.93 -45.48 -9.88
C ARG A 22 10.74 -46.19 -9.23
N GLN A 23 9.69 -45.44 -8.88
CA GLN A 23 8.34 -46.00 -8.76
C GLN A 23 7.71 -46.10 -10.16
N PRO A 24 7.06 -47.24 -10.50
CA PRO A 24 6.52 -47.46 -11.82
C PRO A 24 5.26 -46.62 -12.03
N PHE A 25 5.24 -45.97 -13.19
CA PHE A 25 4.03 -45.59 -13.90
C PHE A 25 3.05 -46.78 -13.95
N GLY A 26 1.80 -46.57 -13.55
CA GLY A 26 0.78 -47.60 -13.76
C GLY A 26 -0.48 -47.39 -12.94
N GLY A 27 -1.28 -46.40 -13.30
CA GLY A 27 -2.61 -46.24 -12.74
C GLY A 27 -3.27 -45.00 -13.33
N LEU A 28 -3.93 -45.15 -14.48
CA LEU A 28 -4.86 -44.13 -14.96
C LEU A 28 -5.94 -43.95 -13.88
N PRO A 29 -6.10 -42.75 -13.28
CA PRO A 29 -7.29 -42.52 -12.49
C PRO A 29 -8.47 -42.55 -13.45
N VAL A 30 -9.35 -43.55 -13.28
CA VAL A 30 -10.68 -43.55 -13.88
C VAL A 30 -11.35 -42.24 -13.47
N MET A 31 -11.48 -41.32 -14.42
CA MET A 31 -12.24 -40.07 -14.25
C MET A 31 -13.73 -40.40 -14.27
N VAL A 32 -14.22 -41.05 -13.21
CA VAL A 32 -15.66 -41.22 -12.96
C VAL A 32 -15.95 -40.74 -11.54
N GLU A 33 -15.86 -39.44 -11.36
CA GLU A 33 -16.76 -38.78 -10.42
C GLU A 33 -16.97 -37.34 -10.88
N LYS A 34 -18.19 -37.05 -11.32
CA LYS A 34 -18.59 -35.69 -11.66
C LYS A 34 -18.63 -34.90 -10.37
N ALA A 35 -17.68 -33.98 -10.17
CA ALA A 35 -17.75 -33.02 -9.09
C ALA A 35 -19.05 -32.20 -9.21
N LYS A 36 -19.93 -32.34 -8.22
CA LYS A 36 -21.05 -31.43 -8.01
C LYS A 36 -20.51 -30.21 -7.27
N ALA A 37 -20.16 -29.17 -8.02
CA ALA A 37 -19.91 -27.86 -7.43
C ALA A 37 -21.27 -27.29 -7.04
N ASP A 38 -21.61 -27.39 -5.76
CA ASP A 38 -22.71 -26.61 -5.19
C ASP A 38 -22.20 -25.17 -5.08
N ASP A 39 -22.47 -24.37 -6.12
CA ASP A 39 -22.16 -22.93 -6.20
C ASP A 39 -23.15 -22.11 -5.36
N SER A 40 -23.47 -22.59 -4.16
CA SER A 40 -24.24 -21.85 -3.15
C SER A 40 -23.34 -21.05 -2.22
N GLY A 41 -22.05 -20.97 -2.53
CA GLY A 41 -21.13 -20.01 -1.94
C GLY A 41 -21.58 -18.59 -2.29
N LYS A 42 -22.34 -17.95 -1.41
CA LYS A 42 -22.54 -16.50 -1.46
C LYS A 42 -21.17 -15.85 -1.55
N ALA A 43 -20.79 -15.41 -2.75
CA ALA A 43 -19.59 -14.63 -2.95
C ALA A 43 -19.68 -13.44 -1.98
N VAL A 44 -18.81 -13.43 -0.98
CA VAL A 44 -18.72 -12.34 -0.01
C VAL A 44 -18.41 -11.11 -0.82
N ARG A 45 -19.41 -10.24 -0.97
CA ARG A 45 -19.32 -9.07 -1.84
C ARG A 45 -18.17 -8.22 -1.32
N ALA A 46 -17.20 -7.95 -2.18
CA ALA A 46 -16.06 -7.12 -1.83
C ALA A 46 -16.55 -5.79 -1.25
N PRO A 47 -15.86 -5.22 -0.24
CA PRO A 47 -16.25 -3.94 0.33
C PRO A 47 -16.44 -2.91 -0.80
N ALA A 48 -17.64 -2.35 -0.89
CA ALA A 48 -17.91 -1.28 -1.85
C ALA A 48 -17.12 -0.05 -1.42
N MET A 49 -16.29 0.49 -2.31
CA MET A 49 -15.58 1.74 -2.01
C MET A 49 -16.58 2.90 -1.90
N PRO A 50 -16.35 3.85 -0.98
CA PRO A 50 -17.19 5.03 -0.89
C PRO A 50 -17.18 5.79 -2.22
N MET A 51 -18.31 6.38 -2.58
CA MET A 51 -18.41 7.22 -3.77
C MET A 51 -17.44 8.40 -3.65
N ALA A 52 -16.80 8.76 -4.76
CA ALA A 52 -15.98 9.96 -4.82
C ALA A 52 -16.83 11.18 -4.44
N ARG A 53 -16.32 12.00 -3.53
CA ARG A 53 -16.95 13.27 -3.16
C ARG A 53 -16.76 14.29 -4.27
N ASP A 54 -17.58 15.34 -4.23
CA ASP A 54 -17.39 16.52 -5.06
C ASP A 54 -15.98 17.11 -4.79
N PRO A 55 -15.20 17.42 -5.85
CA PRO A 55 -13.82 17.88 -5.68
C PRO A 55 -13.73 19.22 -4.96
N ALA A 56 -14.68 20.14 -5.18
CA ALA A 56 -14.68 21.44 -4.50
C ALA A 56 -14.95 21.26 -3.00
N VAL A 57 -15.84 20.33 -2.63
CA VAL A 57 -16.07 19.97 -1.23
C VAL A 57 -14.82 19.39 -0.59
N ALA A 58 -14.12 18.49 -1.28
CA ALA A 58 -12.88 17.89 -0.77
C ALA A 58 -11.79 18.95 -0.51
N VAL A 59 -11.60 19.91 -1.43
CA VAL A 59 -10.63 21.00 -1.26
C VAL A 59 -11.02 21.90 -0.09
N ALA A 60 -12.31 22.24 0.06
CA ALA A 60 -12.78 23.04 1.19
C ALA A 60 -12.54 22.33 2.54
N GLU A 61 -12.83 21.03 2.62
CA GLU A 61 -12.57 20.23 3.83
C GLU A 61 -11.07 20.18 4.18
N GLU A 62 -10.20 20.06 3.17
CA GLU A 62 -8.74 20.12 3.39
C GLU A 62 -8.26 21.49 3.88
N TYR A 63 -8.84 22.57 3.37
CA TYR A 63 -8.55 23.92 3.85
C TYR A 63 -8.95 24.11 5.31
N GLU A 64 -10.19 23.71 5.66
CA GLU A 64 -10.67 23.78 7.05
C GLU A 64 -9.84 22.88 7.98
N ALA A 65 -9.40 21.71 7.51
CA ALA A 65 -8.47 20.87 8.26
C ALA A 65 -7.11 21.54 8.49
N ALA A 66 -6.61 22.33 7.53
CA ALA A 66 -5.39 23.11 7.69
C ALA A 66 -5.58 24.24 8.72
N LEU A 67 -6.72 24.95 8.68
CA LEU A 67 -7.08 25.95 9.68
C LEU A 67 -7.21 25.36 11.08
N GLY A 68 -7.86 24.20 11.21
CA GLY A 68 -8.02 23.51 12.49
C GLY A 68 -6.69 23.08 13.12
N LYS A 69 -5.67 22.78 12.30
CA LYS A 69 -4.30 22.55 12.78
C LYS A 69 -3.63 23.85 13.22
N GLY A 70 -3.88 24.96 12.54
CA GLY A 70 -3.38 26.28 12.90
C GLY A 70 -1.86 26.43 12.82
N THR A 71 -1.15 25.51 12.16
CA THR A 71 0.31 25.57 12.00
C THR A 71 0.68 26.11 10.63
N ARG A 72 1.88 26.70 10.57
CA ARG A 72 2.46 27.21 9.32
C ARG A 72 2.58 26.11 8.26
N GLU A 73 3.06 24.95 8.68
CA GLU A 73 3.31 23.80 7.83
C GLU A 73 2.01 23.23 7.25
N ALA A 74 0.89 23.28 7.99
CA ALA A 74 -0.40 22.81 7.50
C ALA A 74 -0.94 23.70 6.37
N LEU A 75 -0.82 25.03 6.53
CA LEU A 75 -1.22 26.00 5.51
C LEU A 75 -0.31 25.93 4.28
N GLU A 76 1.01 25.82 4.47
CA GLU A 76 1.96 25.64 3.37
C GLU A 76 1.68 24.37 2.57
N LEU A 77 1.35 23.26 3.26
CA LEU A 77 1.01 22.00 2.60
C LEU A 77 -0.29 22.11 1.78
N PHE A 78 -1.30 22.82 2.30
CA PHE A 78 -2.53 23.09 1.54
C PHE A 78 -2.22 23.89 0.26
N ILE A 79 -1.43 24.97 0.39
CA ILE A 79 -1.01 25.81 -0.74
C ILE A 79 -0.21 25.00 -1.77
N ALA A 80 0.67 24.09 -1.33
CA ALA A 80 1.46 23.26 -2.24
C ALA A 80 0.60 22.28 -3.07
N ARG A 81 -0.56 21.89 -2.56
CA ARG A 81 -1.50 20.97 -3.24
C ARG A 81 -2.51 21.69 -4.12
N HIS A 82 -3.04 22.81 -3.63
CA HIS A 82 -4.19 23.52 -4.22
C HIS A 82 -3.83 24.96 -4.59
N GLY A 83 -2.59 25.21 -5.03
CA GLY A 83 -2.04 26.55 -5.19
C GLY A 83 -2.80 27.49 -6.15
N ASP A 84 -3.54 26.92 -7.10
CA ASP A 84 -4.36 27.65 -8.08
C ASP A 84 -5.83 27.80 -7.62
N ASP A 85 -6.22 27.16 -6.52
CA ASP A 85 -7.59 27.25 -5.98
C ASP A 85 -7.80 28.62 -5.30
N PRO A 86 -9.00 29.23 -5.42
CA PRO A 86 -9.32 30.48 -4.72
C PRO A 86 -9.09 30.46 -3.20
N LEU A 87 -9.19 29.29 -2.55
CA LEU A 87 -8.89 29.14 -1.12
C LEU A 87 -7.40 29.25 -0.80
N ALA A 88 -6.50 29.04 -1.76
CA ALA A 88 -5.06 29.21 -1.54
C ALA A 88 -4.69 30.66 -1.20
N GLU A 89 -5.41 31.63 -1.75
CA GLU A 89 -5.22 33.04 -1.38
C GLU A 89 -5.59 33.31 0.08
N LYS A 90 -6.66 32.68 0.57
CA LYS A 90 -7.03 32.75 2.00
C LYS A 90 -5.97 32.07 2.87
N ALA A 91 -5.49 30.90 2.47
CA ALA A 91 -4.40 30.20 3.16
C ALA A 91 -3.12 31.05 3.23
N ARG A 92 -2.76 31.74 2.14
CA ARG A 92 -1.62 32.67 2.11
C ARG A 92 -1.81 33.86 3.05
N ALA A 93 -3.02 34.39 3.17
CA ALA A 93 -3.32 35.46 4.11
C ALA A 93 -3.19 35.01 5.58
N GLU A 94 -3.71 33.81 5.89
CA GLU A 94 -3.60 33.19 7.20
C GLU A 94 -2.15 32.88 7.58
N LEU A 95 -1.35 32.39 6.62
CA LEU A 95 0.07 32.13 6.80
C LEU A 95 0.83 33.40 7.22
N LYS A 96 0.54 34.54 6.56
CA LYS A 96 1.12 35.84 6.91
C LYS A 96 0.73 36.26 8.33
N ARG A 97 -0.49 35.95 8.78
CA ARG A 97 -0.95 36.27 10.14
C ARG A 97 -0.17 35.50 11.20
N LEU A 98 0.15 34.23 10.96
CA LEU A 98 0.95 33.40 11.87
C LEU A 98 2.43 33.81 11.95
N SER A 99 2.95 34.45 10.89
CA SER A 99 4.36 34.92 10.86
C SER A 99 4.62 36.25 11.57
N ARG A 100 3.56 36.91 12.06
CA ARG A 100 3.64 38.19 12.76
C ARG A 100 3.75 37.97 14.27
#